data_AF-A0A9R0V6P9-F1
#
_entry.id   AF-A0A9R0V6P9-F1
#
_cell.length_a   1.000
_cell.length_b   1.000
_cell.length_c   1.000
_cell.angle_alpha   90.00
_cell.angle_beta   90.00
_cell.angle_gamma   90.00
#
_symmetry.space_group_name_H-M   'P 1'
#
loop_
_entity.id
_entity.type
_entity.pdbx_description
1 polymer ?
#
loop_
_entity_poly.entity_id
_entity_poly.type
_entity_poly.pdbx_seq_one_letter_code
_entity_poly.pdbx_strand_id
1 'polypeptide(L)'
;MEVEAARRDASALDPELLQLPELAPGALRENSSIAEALYLQWLVLPESSKLVKSLIEDAKAGATLNVAGSSASTNATSSSSLPSMFPAGSAPPLSPRSTAGSPRVMRRGSSAGPSSLGSPLKLVSEPVREVIPQFYFKHGRPPPKDLREQCLSRLDHLFFAGEGLQIQEFRPVIKDICKLPSYLSGVLFKKIDATCSGTVTRDAFIDYWFNDNKITMDTATQIFEILRKPGYSYLTQEDFKPVLKELLATHPGLEFLQGTPEFQDRYAETVIYRIFYSINRSGNGHLTLRELKRGNLVAAMQQLDEEEDINKILRYFSYEHFYVIYCKFWELDTDHDFLIDKENLIRYGNHSLTYRIVDRVFSQVPRKFTSMTEGKMGYEDFVYFILSEEDKSSEPSLEYW
;
A
#
# COMPACT_ATOMS: atom_id res chain seq x y z
N MET A 1 31.99 -0.35 -16.76
CA MET A 1 31.82 0.69 -15.73
C MET A 1 30.77 0.16 -14.79
N GLU A 2 31.24 -0.61 -13.81
CA GLU A 2 30.41 -1.28 -12.82
C GLU A 2 29.83 -0.23 -11.89
N VAL A 3 28.50 -0.20 -11.76
CA VAL A 3 27.82 0.61 -10.77
C VAL A 3 27.17 -0.37 -9.80
N GLU A 4 27.77 -0.41 -8.62
CA GLU A 4 27.43 -1.26 -7.49
C GLU A 4 26.06 -0.84 -6.90
N ALA A 5 25.15 -1.81 -6.82
CA ALA A 5 23.80 -1.60 -6.29
C ALA A 5 23.84 -1.56 -4.75
N ALA A 6 23.50 -0.42 -4.17
CA ALA A 6 23.34 -0.25 -2.74
C ALA A 6 22.08 -1.01 -2.24
N ARG A 7 22.26 -2.25 -1.79
CA ARG A 7 21.31 -2.94 -0.91
C ARG A 7 21.34 -2.24 0.45
N ARG A 8 20.26 -1.54 0.82
CA ARG A 8 20.02 -1.17 2.22
C ARG A 8 19.43 -2.37 2.95
N ASP A 9 20.31 -3.22 3.47
CA ASP A 9 19.93 -4.18 4.50
C ASP A 9 19.55 -3.42 5.79
N ALA A 10 18.40 -3.76 6.37
CA ALA A 10 17.93 -3.24 7.66
C ALA A 10 18.79 -3.71 8.86
N SER A 11 19.96 -4.30 8.60
CA SER A 11 21.01 -4.65 9.56
C SER A 11 22.29 -3.81 9.39
N ALA A 12 22.32 -2.83 8.49
CA ALA A 12 23.48 -1.97 8.31
C ALA A 12 23.62 -0.99 9.50
N LEU A 13 24.49 -1.34 10.45
CA LEU A 13 24.97 -0.44 11.49
C LEU A 13 25.55 0.82 10.81
N ASP A 14 25.02 2.01 11.11
CA ASP A 14 25.61 3.25 10.62
C ASP A 14 26.94 3.49 11.38
N PRO A 15 28.11 3.37 10.71
CA PRO A 15 29.40 3.49 11.38
C PRO A 15 29.64 4.88 11.97
N GLU A 16 28.91 5.91 11.50
CA GLU A 16 28.98 7.27 12.04
C GLU A 16 28.40 7.40 13.46
N LEU A 17 27.63 6.42 13.93
CA LEU A 17 27.13 6.39 15.32
C LEU A 17 28.24 6.14 16.35
N LEU A 18 29.41 5.64 15.92
CA LEU A 18 30.51 5.28 16.83
C LEU A 18 31.28 6.49 17.41
N GLN A 19 30.99 7.72 16.95
CA GLN A 19 31.54 9.00 17.45
C GLN A 19 32.98 8.91 17.99
N LEU A 20 33.89 8.32 17.20
CA LEU A 20 35.27 8.11 17.60
C LEU A 20 36.03 9.45 17.52
N PRO A 21 36.46 10.05 18.65
CA PRO A 21 37.05 11.40 18.65
C PRO A 21 38.37 11.51 17.89
N GLU A 22 39.02 10.37 17.66
CA GLU A 22 40.35 10.25 17.04
C GLU A 22 40.28 10.06 15.52
N LEU A 23 39.08 9.90 14.94
CA LEU A 23 38.86 9.73 13.50
C LEU A 23 38.10 10.90 12.91
N ALA A 24 38.46 11.27 11.67
CA ALA A 24 37.69 12.26 10.91
C ALA A 24 36.29 11.71 10.57
N PRO A 25 35.24 12.55 10.54
CA PRO A 25 33.91 12.16 10.07
C PRO A 25 33.99 11.57 8.66
N GLY A 26 33.36 10.42 8.40
CA GLY A 26 33.40 9.73 7.11
C GLY A 26 34.54 8.73 6.91
N ALA A 27 35.58 8.73 7.76
CA ALA A 27 36.75 7.85 7.60
C ALA A 27 36.41 6.34 7.61
N LEU A 28 35.36 5.97 8.35
CA LEU A 28 34.87 4.59 8.44
C LEU A 28 34.07 4.16 7.20
N ARG A 29 33.49 5.10 6.44
CA ARG A 29 32.80 4.81 5.17
C ARG A 29 33.77 4.70 4.01
N GLU A 30 34.84 5.48 4.02
CA GLU A 30 35.86 5.47 2.97
C GLU A 30 36.83 4.28 3.06
N ASN A 31 37.01 3.70 4.26
CA ASN A 31 37.89 2.55 4.48
C ASN A 31 37.26 1.52 5.42
N SER A 32 36.53 0.55 4.86
CA SER A 32 35.90 -0.55 5.62
C SER A 32 36.89 -1.39 6.42
N SER A 33 38.16 -1.46 5.99
CA SER A 33 39.25 -2.16 6.68
C SER A 33 39.58 -1.58 8.06
N ILE A 34 39.29 -0.31 8.32
CA ILE A 34 39.52 0.34 9.62
C ILE A 34 38.51 -0.18 10.65
N ALA A 35 37.24 -0.34 10.25
CA ALA A 35 36.20 -0.87 11.13
C ALA A 35 36.52 -2.32 11.54
N GLU A 36 37.00 -3.13 10.60
CA GLU A 36 37.43 -4.52 10.86
C GLU A 36 38.64 -4.58 11.81
N ALA A 37 39.65 -3.72 11.61
CA ALA A 37 40.81 -3.64 12.49
C ALA A 37 40.44 -3.21 13.93
N LEU A 38 39.57 -2.21 14.07
CA LEU A 38 39.07 -1.75 15.37
C LEU A 38 38.23 -2.83 16.08
N TYR A 39 37.42 -3.57 15.33
CA TYR A 39 36.66 -4.69 15.89
C TYR A 39 37.58 -5.82 16.39
N LEU A 40 38.61 -6.17 15.61
CA LEU A 40 39.62 -7.15 16.04
C LEU A 40 40.38 -6.67 17.29
N GLN A 41 40.74 -5.39 17.35
CA GLN A 41 41.38 -4.82 18.53
C GLN A 41 40.44 -4.83 19.74
N TRP A 42 39.17 -4.48 19.56
CA TRP A 42 38.15 -4.54 20.60
C TRP A 42 37.98 -5.95 21.16
N LEU A 43 38.01 -6.99 20.32
CA LEU A 43 37.93 -8.39 20.76
C LEU A 43 39.12 -8.84 21.62
N VAL A 44 40.30 -8.23 21.40
CA VAL A 44 41.53 -8.53 22.15
C VAL A 44 41.57 -7.84 23.51
N LEU A 45 40.74 -6.82 23.75
CA LEU A 45 40.67 -6.15 25.05
C LEU A 45 40.22 -7.13 26.16
N PRO A 46 40.87 -7.14 27.33
CA PRO A 46 40.55 -8.06 28.42
C PRO A 46 39.08 -8.03 28.86
N GLU A 47 38.47 -6.85 28.89
CA GLU A 47 37.08 -6.62 29.27
C GLU A 47 36.12 -7.22 28.24
N SER A 48 36.35 -6.96 26.95
CA SER A 48 35.56 -7.50 25.85
C SER A 48 35.67 -9.03 25.77
N SER A 49 36.88 -9.57 25.93
CA SER A 49 37.11 -11.02 25.94
C SER A 49 36.35 -11.70 27.07
N LYS A 50 36.29 -11.08 28.26
CA LYS A 50 35.48 -11.58 29.40
C LYS A 50 33.99 -11.52 29.10
N LEU A 51 33.50 -10.41 28.55
CA LEU A 51 32.09 -10.23 28.20
C LEU A 51 31.63 -11.26 27.15
N VAL A 52 32.39 -11.41 26.06
CA VAL A 52 32.07 -12.37 25.00
C VAL A 52 32.07 -13.80 25.53
N LYS A 53 33.03 -14.17 26.40
CA LYS A 53 33.03 -15.50 27.04
C LYS A 53 31.80 -15.71 27.91
N SER A 54 31.40 -14.73 28.71
CA SER A 54 30.18 -14.80 29.53
C SER A 54 28.94 -15.02 28.66
N LEU A 55 28.78 -14.23 27.59
CA LEU A 55 27.63 -14.34 26.68
C LEU A 55 27.58 -15.71 25.98
N ILE A 56 28.74 -16.28 25.64
CA ILE A 56 28.82 -17.63 25.06
C ILE A 56 28.42 -18.70 26.09
N GLU A 57 28.83 -18.56 27.35
CA GLU A 57 28.40 -19.48 28.41
C GLU A 57 26.90 -19.38 28.70
N ASP A 58 26.36 -18.16 28.74
CA ASP A 58 24.93 -17.91 28.92
C ASP A 58 24.10 -18.49 27.77
N ALA A 59 24.58 -18.35 26.52
CA ALA A 59 23.96 -18.95 25.35
C ALA A 59 23.98 -20.49 25.40
N LYS A 60 25.10 -21.09 25.83
CA LYS A 60 25.22 -22.54 26.02
C LYS A 60 24.31 -23.06 27.14
N ALA A 61 24.07 -22.24 28.16
CA ALA A 61 23.16 -22.53 29.27
C ALA A 61 21.67 -22.32 28.92
N GLY A 62 21.36 -21.84 27.70
CA GLY A 62 19.99 -21.60 27.24
C GLY A 62 19.34 -20.34 27.80
N ALA A 63 20.13 -19.40 28.33
CA ALA A 63 19.63 -18.13 28.84
C ALA A 63 19.32 -17.14 27.70
N THR A 64 18.27 -16.34 27.85
CA THR A 64 17.94 -15.24 26.92
C THR A 64 18.97 -14.12 27.06
N LEU A 65 19.75 -13.86 26.00
CA LEU A 65 20.77 -12.83 25.97
C LEU A 65 20.14 -11.43 25.90
N ASN A 66 19.82 -10.83 27.04
CA ASN A 66 19.43 -9.42 27.12
C ASN A 66 20.69 -8.56 27.28
N VAL A 67 21.14 -7.91 26.19
CA VAL A 67 22.23 -6.94 26.24
C VAL A 67 21.70 -5.62 26.80
N ALA A 68 21.95 -5.36 28.08
CA ALA A 68 21.80 -4.03 28.66
C ALA A 68 23.05 -3.20 28.31
N GLY A 69 22.87 -2.12 27.54
CA GLY A 69 23.95 -1.21 27.18
C GLY A 69 24.62 -0.63 28.43
N SER A 70 25.86 -1.03 28.69
CA SER A 70 26.69 -0.46 29.75
C SER A 70 27.43 0.75 29.23
N SER A 71 26.88 1.95 29.43
CA SER A 71 27.62 3.21 29.35
C SER A 71 28.14 3.57 30.74
N ALA A 72 29.45 3.40 30.94
CA ALA A 72 30.14 3.87 32.14
C ALA A 72 30.46 5.37 32.00
N SER A 73 29.71 6.23 32.68
CA SER A 73 30.19 7.56 33.08
C SER A 73 29.61 7.93 34.44
N THR A 74 30.52 8.09 35.40
CA THR A 74 30.25 8.47 36.79
C THR A 74 30.06 9.98 36.92
N ASN A 75 29.09 10.35 37.77
CA ASN A 75 28.83 11.66 38.40
C ASN A 75 28.01 12.69 37.61
N ALA A 76 26.70 12.72 37.86
CA ALA A 76 26.02 13.86 38.47
C ALA A 76 24.61 13.48 38.95
N THR A 77 24.22 14.14 40.04
CA THR A 77 23.01 13.99 40.86
C THR A 77 21.66 14.22 40.16
N SER A 78 20.63 13.61 40.75
CA SER A 78 19.20 13.98 40.79
C SER A 78 18.21 13.34 39.79
N SER A 79 17.31 12.55 40.40
CA SER A 79 15.89 12.32 40.05
C SER A 79 15.49 11.96 38.62
N SER A 80 15.07 10.71 38.41
CA SER A 80 13.65 10.37 38.14
C SER A 80 13.53 8.90 37.72
N SER A 81 12.94 8.10 38.61
CA SER A 81 12.40 6.77 38.31
C SER A 81 11.11 6.92 37.51
N LEU A 82 11.07 6.38 36.28
CA LEU A 82 9.85 6.27 35.49
C LEU A 82 8.96 5.12 36.02
N PRO A 83 7.62 5.29 35.99
CA PRO A 83 6.69 4.44 36.71
C PRO A 83 6.29 3.18 35.94
N SER A 84 6.25 2.06 36.67
CA SER A 84 5.61 0.81 36.27
C SER A 84 4.08 1.00 36.22
N MET A 85 3.49 0.83 35.04
CA MET A 85 2.04 0.65 34.90
C MET A 85 1.72 -0.84 35.05
N PHE A 86 1.37 -1.28 36.26
CA PHE A 86 0.47 -2.39 36.63
C PHE A 86 0.95 -3.07 37.93
N PRO A 87 0.33 -2.79 39.10
CA PRO A 87 0.33 -3.73 40.21
C PRO A 87 -0.67 -4.86 39.96
N ALA A 88 -0.25 -6.08 40.22
CA ALA A 88 -1.09 -7.26 40.21
C ALA A 88 -2.28 -7.15 41.19
N GLY A 89 -3.45 -7.63 40.77
CA GLY A 89 -4.58 -7.93 41.64
C GLY A 89 -5.73 -6.94 41.59
N SER A 90 -6.62 -7.07 40.59
CA SER A 90 -8.04 -6.72 40.64
C SER A 90 -8.72 -7.27 39.39
N ALA A 91 -9.69 -8.17 39.56
CA ALA A 91 -10.52 -8.71 38.47
C ALA A 91 -11.41 -7.61 37.84
N PRO A 92 -11.74 -7.71 36.53
CA PRO A 92 -12.60 -6.72 35.87
C PRO A 92 -14.09 -6.96 36.16
N PRO A 93 -14.93 -5.92 36.23
CA PRO A 93 -16.37 -6.10 36.44
C PRO A 93 -17.06 -6.55 35.14
N LEU A 94 -18.02 -7.47 35.30
CA LEU A 94 -18.88 -8.03 34.27
C LEU A 94 -19.85 -6.99 33.67
N SER A 95 -20.12 -7.14 32.38
CA SER A 95 -21.08 -6.34 31.59
C SER A 95 -22.51 -6.39 32.14
N PRO A 96 -23.31 -5.32 32.03
CA PRO A 96 -24.71 -5.35 32.44
C PRO A 96 -25.59 -6.06 31.40
N ARG A 97 -26.37 -7.02 31.91
CA ARG A 97 -27.36 -7.84 31.22
C ARG A 97 -28.59 -6.98 30.83
N SER A 98 -28.94 -6.99 29.56
CA SER A 98 -30.14 -6.35 29.01
C SER A 98 -31.43 -7.02 29.53
N THR A 99 -32.35 -6.22 30.07
CA THR A 99 -33.74 -6.63 30.32
C THR A 99 -34.67 -5.76 29.47
N ALA A 100 -35.57 -6.43 28.76
CA ALA A 100 -36.59 -5.82 27.91
C ALA A 100 -37.68 -5.17 28.76
N GLY A 101 -38.10 -3.96 28.40
CA GLY A 101 -39.21 -3.26 29.03
C GLY A 101 -39.57 -1.98 28.30
N SER A 102 -40.50 -2.08 27.34
CA SER A 102 -41.10 -0.94 26.64
C SER A 102 -42.02 -0.14 27.60
N PRO A 103 -41.97 1.21 27.67
CA PRO A 103 -42.95 1.95 28.45
C PRO A 103 -44.17 2.30 27.58
N ARG A 104 -45.30 1.69 27.93
CA ARG A 104 -46.64 2.10 27.48
C ARG A 104 -46.99 3.44 28.12
N VAL A 105 -47.26 4.44 27.29
CA VAL A 105 -47.84 5.72 27.68
C VAL A 105 -49.23 5.49 28.28
N MET A 106 -49.43 5.91 29.53
CA MET A 106 -50.77 6.07 30.10
C MET A 106 -51.02 7.54 30.43
N ARG A 107 -51.97 8.13 29.71
CA ARG A 107 -52.61 9.41 30.01
C ARG A 107 -53.44 9.26 31.30
N ARG A 108 -53.23 10.12 32.28
CA ARG A 108 -54.25 10.52 33.26
C ARG A 108 -54.22 12.03 33.43
N GLY A 109 -55.38 12.65 33.29
CA GLY A 109 -55.58 14.09 33.34
C GLY A 109 -55.86 14.65 34.73
N SER A 110 -55.78 15.98 34.75
CA SER A 110 -56.55 16.96 35.52
C SER A 110 -56.56 16.93 37.05
N SER A 111 -55.83 17.87 37.66
CA SER A 111 -56.38 18.80 38.67
C SER A 111 -55.42 19.97 38.94
N ALA A 112 -56.01 21.15 39.16
CA ALA A 112 -55.38 22.46 39.31
C ALA A 112 -54.75 22.71 40.70
N GLY A 113 -53.79 23.64 40.76
CA GLY A 113 -53.31 24.30 41.99
C GLY A 113 -51.98 25.05 41.78
N PRO A 114 -51.88 26.38 41.99
CA PRO A 114 -50.64 27.12 41.85
C PRO A 114 -49.84 27.00 43.15
N SER A 115 -48.66 26.40 43.11
CA SER A 115 -47.76 26.34 44.27
C SER A 115 -46.50 27.14 43.99
N SER A 116 -46.49 28.35 44.54
CA SER A 116 -45.37 29.27 44.62
C SER A 116 -44.41 28.84 45.74
N LEU A 117 -43.47 27.93 45.45
CA LEU A 117 -42.31 27.69 46.30
C LEU A 117 -41.10 27.44 45.40
N GLY A 118 -40.26 28.46 45.28
CA GLY A 118 -38.98 28.38 44.56
C GLY A 118 -38.07 27.38 45.25
N SER A 119 -37.71 26.32 44.52
CA SER A 119 -36.65 25.40 44.90
C SER A 119 -35.29 26.06 44.64
N PRO A 120 -34.35 26.06 45.60
CA PRO A 120 -33.00 26.61 45.43
C PRO A 120 -32.06 25.63 44.71
N LEU A 121 -32.58 24.57 44.11
CA LEU A 121 -31.81 23.70 43.24
C LEU A 121 -31.75 24.33 41.86
N LYS A 122 -30.69 25.13 41.68
CA LYS A 122 -30.09 25.51 40.40
C LYS A 122 -30.34 24.38 39.40
N LEU A 123 -31.09 24.69 38.33
CA LEU A 123 -31.16 23.88 37.11
C LEU A 123 -29.74 23.45 36.79
N VAL A 124 -29.42 22.18 37.04
CA VAL A 124 -28.31 21.53 36.38
C VAL A 124 -28.64 21.71 34.92
N SER A 125 -27.85 22.56 34.24
CA SER A 125 -27.91 22.73 32.80
C SER A 125 -28.12 21.34 32.21
N GLU A 126 -29.13 21.18 31.35
CA GLU A 126 -29.25 19.97 30.54
C GLU A 126 -27.85 19.61 30.06
N PRO A 127 -27.40 18.33 30.16
CA PRO A 127 -26.09 17.96 29.68
C PRO A 127 -26.04 18.45 28.23
N VAL A 128 -25.12 19.39 27.96
CA VAL A 128 -24.92 19.93 26.62
C VAL A 128 -24.78 18.71 25.73
N ARG A 129 -25.79 18.46 24.89
CA ARG A 129 -25.70 17.37 23.92
C ARG A 129 -24.53 17.73 23.04
N GLU A 130 -23.36 17.15 23.31
CA GLU A 130 -22.22 17.25 22.42
C GLU A 130 -22.71 16.72 21.07
N VAL A 131 -22.94 17.66 20.15
CA VAL A 131 -23.36 17.32 18.80
C VAL A 131 -22.16 16.66 18.17
N ILE A 132 -22.16 15.33 18.08
CA ILE A 132 -21.13 14.57 17.37
C ILE A 132 -21.10 15.14 15.95
N PRO A 133 -20.03 15.85 15.55
CA PRO A 133 -19.97 16.43 14.22
C PRO A 133 -20.00 15.30 13.19
N GLN A 134 -20.53 15.58 12.01
CA GLN A 134 -20.48 14.61 10.92
C GLN A 134 -19.01 14.23 10.65
N PHE A 135 -18.67 12.97 10.88
CA PHE A 135 -17.32 12.44 10.69
C PHE A 135 -17.21 11.56 9.44
N TYR A 136 -18.34 11.13 8.87
CA TYR A 136 -18.39 10.33 7.65
C TYR A 136 -18.96 11.15 6.49
N PHE A 137 -18.17 11.27 5.43
CA PHE A 137 -18.51 11.99 4.21
C PHE A 137 -18.37 11.04 3.02
N LYS A 138 -19.48 10.45 2.57
CA LYS A 138 -19.48 9.47 1.47
C LYS A 138 -18.86 10.03 0.18
N HIS A 139 -19.04 11.33 -0.07
CA HIS A 139 -18.59 12.01 -1.30
C HIS A 139 -17.58 13.12 -1.04
N GLY A 140 -16.81 13.02 0.07
CA GLY A 140 -15.94 14.11 0.51
C GLY A 140 -16.71 15.28 1.11
N ARG A 141 -15.97 16.25 1.66
CA ARG A 141 -16.55 17.53 2.11
C ARG A 141 -16.71 18.45 0.88
N PRO A 142 -17.69 19.36 0.82
CA PRO A 142 -17.75 20.34 -0.27
C PRO A 142 -16.46 21.17 -0.35
N PRO A 143 -15.97 21.54 -1.56
CA PRO A 143 -14.74 22.30 -1.69
C PRO A 143 -14.89 23.71 -1.11
N PRO A 144 -13.83 24.27 -0.49
CA PRO A 144 -13.79 25.70 -0.18
C PRO A 144 -14.03 26.52 -1.45
N LYS A 145 -14.81 27.61 -1.35
CA LYS A 145 -15.17 28.45 -2.51
C LYS A 145 -13.94 28.95 -3.26
N ASP A 146 -12.92 29.39 -2.53
CA ASP A 146 -11.68 29.94 -3.09
C ASP A 146 -10.92 28.90 -3.95
N LEU A 147 -10.86 27.65 -3.50
CA LEU A 147 -10.19 26.57 -4.23
C LEU A 147 -10.95 26.23 -5.52
N ARG A 148 -12.29 26.25 -5.46
CA ARG A 148 -13.14 26.05 -6.65
C ARG A 148 -12.92 27.17 -7.67
N GLU A 149 -12.90 28.43 -7.24
CA GLU A 149 -12.69 29.58 -8.13
C GLU A 149 -11.30 29.57 -8.79
N GLN A 150 -10.25 29.24 -8.02
CA GLN A 150 -8.89 29.12 -8.57
C GLN A 150 -8.76 27.99 -9.60
N CYS A 151 -9.41 26.84 -9.37
CA CYS A 151 -9.42 25.75 -10.35
C CYS A 151 -10.22 26.11 -11.59
N LEU A 152 -11.35 26.81 -11.45
CA LEU A 152 -12.17 27.24 -12.58
C LEU A 152 -11.45 28.25 -13.47
N SER A 153 -10.72 29.21 -12.90
CA SER A 153 -9.96 30.19 -13.71
C SER A 153 -8.85 29.53 -14.53
N ARG A 154 -8.14 28.56 -13.95
CA ARG A 154 -7.15 27.75 -14.71
C ARG A 154 -7.81 26.92 -15.80
N LEU A 155 -8.99 26.39 -15.53
CA LEU A 155 -9.75 25.63 -16.50
C LEU A 155 -10.24 26.51 -17.65
N ASP A 156 -10.65 27.75 -17.38
CA ASP A 156 -11.03 28.72 -18.41
C ASP A 156 -9.87 29.00 -19.38
N HIS A 157 -8.63 29.07 -18.88
CA HIS A 157 -7.45 29.20 -19.73
C HIS A 157 -7.20 27.96 -20.61
N LEU A 158 -7.40 26.76 -20.08
CA LEU A 158 -7.19 25.51 -20.83
C LEU A 158 -8.25 25.31 -21.93
N PHE A 159 -9.49 25.72 -21.68
CA PHE A 159 -10.60 25.61 -22.63
C PHE A 159 -10.80 26.87 -23.49
N PHE A 160 -9.91 27.86 -23.40
CA PHE A 160 -10.08 29.17 -24.05
C PHE A 160 -10.14 29.10 -25.58
N ALA A 161 -9.46 28.11 -26.18
CA ALA A 161 -9.19 28.07 -27.62
C ALA A 161 -10.20 27.26 -28.46
N GLY A 162 -11.20 26.59 -27.86
CA GLY A 162 -12.10 25.72 -28.62
C GLY A 162 -13.39 25.30 -27.90
N GLU A 163 -14.30 24.66 -28.63
CA GLU A 163 -15.57 24.15 -28.10
C GLU A 163 -15.40 22.92 -27.17
N GLY A 164 -14.20 22.34 -27.12
CA GLY A 164 -13.81 21.24 -26.26
C GLY A 164 -12.37 20.83 -26.50
N LEU A 165 -11.85 19.95 -25.65
CA LEU A 165 -10.49 19.41 -25.75
C LEU A 165 -10.53 18.02 -26.40
N GLN A 166 -9.57 17.74 -27.27
CA GLN A 166 -9.30 16.38 -27.74
C GLN A 166 -8.44 15.62 -26.72
N ILE A 167 -8.34 14.30 -26.88
CA ILE A 167 -7.62 13.42 -25.94
C ILE A 167 -6.16 13.82 -25.68
N GLN A 168 -5.46 14.34 -26.71
CA GLN A 168 -4.07 14.78 -26.58
C GLN A 168 -3.95 16.08 -25.77
N GLU A 169 -4.94 16.96 -25.90
CA GLU A 169 -5.02 18.26 -25.23
C GLU A 169 -5.60 18.15 -23.81
N PHE A 170 -6.15 16.99 -23.45
CA PHE A 170 -6.77 16.75 -22.14
C PHE A 170 -5.74 16.42 -21.03
N ARG A 171 -4.54 15.98 -21.41
CA ARG A 171 -3.49 15.57 -20.45
C ARG A 171 -3.10 16.68 -19.44
N PRO A 172 -2.97 17.96 -19.83
CA PRO A 172 -2.77 19.06 -18.88
C PRO A 172 -3.91 19.21 -17.86
N VAL A 173 -5.16 18.90 -18.20
CA VAL A 173 -6.29 18.96 -17.25
C VAL A 173 -6.08 17.96 -16.10
N ILE A 174 -5.59 16.76 -16.41
CA ILE A 174 -5.27 15.75 -15.41
C ILE A 174 -4.12 16.20 -14.49
N LYS A 175 -3.01 16.67 -15.07
CA LYS A 175 -1.84 17.09 -14.28
C LYS A 175 -2.07 18.38 -13.50
N ASP A 176 -2.71 19.38 -14.11
CA ASP A 176 -2.77 20.73 -13.55
C ASP A 176 -4.00 20.96 -12.67
N ILE A 177 -5.14 20.36 -13.02
CA ILE A 177 -6.40 20.51 -12.29
C ILE A 177 -6.65 19.32 -11.38
N CYS A 178 -6.57 18.09 -11.90
CA CYS A 178 -6.93 16.90 -11.14
C CYS A 178 -5.83 16.44 -10.18
N LYS A 179 -4.56 16.80 -10.45
CA LYS A 179 -3.38 16.33 -9.69
C LYS A 179 -3.28 14.80 -9.65
N LEU A 180 -3.63 14.17 -10.77
CA LEU A 180 -3.59 12.72 -10.96
C LEU A 180 -2.47 12.32 -11.94
N PRO A 181 -1.99 11.06 -11.89
CA PRO A 181 -1.04 10.52 -12.87
C PRO A 181 -1.53 10.71 -14.30
N SER A 182 -0.65 11.17 -15.19
CA SER A 182 -1.04 11.64 -16.51
C SER A 182 -1.52 10.56 -17.47
N TYR A 183 -1.09 9.31 -17.28
CA TYR A 183 -1.56 8.15 -18.03
C TYR A 183 -2.97 7.66 -17.61
N LEU A 184 -3.66 8.38 -16.71
CA LEU A 184 -5.11 8.23 -16.48
C LEU A 184 -5.96 9.12 -17.41
N SER A 185 -5.31 9.95 -18.24
CA SER A 185 -5.98 10.94 -19.08
C SER A 185 -6.98 10.33 -20.03
N GLY A 186 -6.59 9.29 -20.78
CA GLY A 186 -7.49 8.63 -21.71
C GLY A 186 -8.66 7.94 -21.03
N VAL A 187 -8.48 7.41 -19.81
CA VAL A 187 -9.57 6.78 -19.04
C VAL A 187 -10.57 7.81 -18.54
N LEU A 188 -10.10 8.91 -17.96
CA LEU A 188 -10.98 10.00 -17.52
C LEU A 188 -11.68 10.65 -18.72
N PHE A 189 -10.95 10.88 -19.82
CA PHE A 189 -11.51 11.44 -21.05
C PHE A 189 -12.71 10.62 -21.53
N LYS A 190 -12.54 9.31 -21.69
CA LYS A 190 -13.62 8.39 -22.11
C LYS A 190 -14.76 8.31 -21.10
N LYS A 191 -14.48 8.54 -19.82
CA LYS A 191 -15.50 8.56 -18.77
C LYS A 191 -16.44 9.76 -18.92
N ILE A 192 -15.90 10.90 -19.34
CA ILE A 192 -16.65 12.15 -19.54
C ILE A 192 -17.29 12.17 -20.92
N ASP A 193 -16.57 11.76 -21.97
CA ASP A 193 -17.10 11.62 -23.33
C ASP A 193 -17.90 10.32 -23.50
N ALA A 194 -18.98 10.19 -22.75
CA ALA A 194 -19.86 9.02 -22.77
C ALA A 194 -20.51 8.79 -24.14
N THR A 195 -20.61 9.84 -24.96
CA THR A 195 -21.16 9.79 -26.33
C THR A 195 -20.12 9.44 -27.39
N CYS A 196 -18.84 9.25 -27.01
CA CYS A 196 -17.73 8.99 -27.94
C CYS A 196 -17.63 10.03 -29.07
N SER A 197 -17.88 11.29 -28.75
CA SER A 197 -17.82 12.42 -29.68
C SER A 197 -16.39 12.75 -30.12
N GLY A 198 -15.39 12.32 -29.34
CA GLY A 198 -13.98 12.63 -29.58
C GLY A 198 -13.52 13.94 -28.94
N THR A 199 -14.41 14.66 -28.25
CA THR A 199 -14.11 15.90 -27.55
C THR A 199 -14.76 15.92 -26.16
N VAL A 200 -14.08 16.52 -25.19
CA VAL A 200 -14.65 16.81 -23.87
C VAL A 200 -14.88 18.32 -23.77
N THR A 201 -16.12 18.74 -23.53
CA THR A 201 -16.44 20.16 -23.33
C THR A 201 -16.16 20.59 -21.89
N ARG A 202 -15.99 21.89 -21.68
CA ARG A 202 -15.79 22.50 -20.36
C ARG A 202 -16.91 22.12 -19.40
N ASP A 203 -18.16 22.25 -19.84
CA ASP A 203 -19.32 22.02 -18.99
C ASP A 203 -19.45 20.55 -18.60
N ALA A 204 -19.19 19.62 -19.54
CA ALA A 204 -19.17 18.19 -19.25
C ALA A 204 -18.09 17.83 -18.21
N PHE A 205 -16.90 18.44 -18.30
CA PHE A 205 -15.87 18.26 -17.28
C PHE A 205 -16.28 18.84 -15.93
N ILE A 206 -16.89 20.03 -15.90
CA ILE A 206 -17.35 20.66 -14.66
C ILE A 206 -18.41 19.81 -13.97
N ASP A 207 -19.36 19.29 -14.74
CA ASP A 207 -20.40 18.41 -14.22
C ASP A 207 -19.80 17.15 -13.58
N TYR A 208 -18.87 16.50 -14.27
CA TYR A 208 -18.23 15.30 -13.76
C TYR A 208 -17.30 15.58 -12.55
N TRP A 209 -16.45 16.60 -12.63
CA TRP A 209 -15.37 16.80 -11.66
C TRP A 209 -15.78 17.64 -10.45
N PHE A 210 -16.55 18.71 -10.67
CA PHE A 210 -16.94 19.63 -9.62
C PHE A 210 -18.32 19.33 -9.06
N ASN A 211 -19.32 19.13 -9.92
CA ASN A 211 -20.70 18.95 -9.45
C ASN A 211 -20.89 17.58 -8.76
N ASP A 212 -20.16 16.54 -9.19
CA ASP A 212 -20.07 15.25 -8.49
C ASP A 212 -18.98 15.19 -7.40
N ASN A 213 -18.53 16.37 -6.92
CA ASN A 213 -17.58 16.58 -5.82
C ASN A 213 -16.28 15.74 -5.88
N LYS A 214 -15.79 15.38 -7.07
CA LYS A 214 -14.55 14.59 -7.21
C LYS A 214 -13.34 15.36 -6.69
N ILE A 215 -13.32 16.68 -6.86
CA ILE A 215 -12.22 17.56 -6.44
C ILE A 215 -11.87 17.48 -4.94
N THR A 216 -12.81 17.11 -4.07
CA THR A 216 -12.57 17.04 -2.61
C THR A 216 -12.39 15.65 -2.06
N MET A 217 -12.52 14.64 -2.92
CA MET A 217 -12.18 13.27 -2.58
C MET A 217 -10.66 13.14 -2.48
N ASP A 218 -10.19 12.21 -1.64
CA ASP A 218 -8.79 11.83 -1.65
C ASP A 218 -8.42 11.15 -2.98
N THR A 219 -7.14 11.21 -3.35
CA THR A 219 -6.61 10.69 -4.62
C THR A 219 -6.98 9.22 -4.86
N ALA A 220 -6.99 8.37 -3.83
CA ALA A 220 -7.36 6.96 -3.98
C ALA A 220 -8.84 6.81 -4.37
N THR A 221 -9.73 7.59 -3.74
CA THR A 221 -11.15 7.62 -4.13
C THR A 221 -11.36 8.19 -5.52
N GLN A 222 -10.63 9.24 -5.91
CA GLN A 222 -10.71 9.79 -7.27
C GLN A 222 -10.33 8.75 -8.31
N ILE A 223 -9.16 8.10 -8.17
CA ILE A 223 -8.69 7.05 -9.07
C ILE A 223 -9.70 5.89 -9.10
N PHE A 224 -10.19 5.45 -7.94
CA PHE A 224 -11.19 4.39 -7.85
C PHE A 224 -12.47 4.71 -8.64
N GLU A 225 -13.02 5.91 -8.49
CA GLU A 225 -14.23 6.33 -9.19
C GLU A 225 -14.01 6.46 -10.71
N ILE A 226 -12.83 6.92 -11.14
CA ILE A 226 -12.45 7.00 -12.55
C ILE A 226 -12.44 5.60 -13.18
N LEU A 227 -11.76 4.65 -12.55
CA LEU A 227 -11.58 3.30 -13.09
C LEU A 227 -12.84 2.43 -13.02
N ARG A 228 -13.63 2.58 -11.95
CA ARG A 228 -14.75 1.68 -11.67
C ARG A 228 -15.89 1.81 -12.66
N LYS A 229 -16.43 0.69 -13.12
CA LYS A 229 -17.64 0.65 -13.95
C LYS A 229 -18.88 1.16 -13.19
N PRO A 230 -19.85 1.81 -13.87
CA PRO A 230 -21.08 2.28 -13.23
C PRO A 230 -21.83 1.14 -12.52
N GLY A 231 -22.30 1.38 -11.29
CA GLY A 231 -23.07 0.41 -10.50
C GLY A 231 -22.25 -0.64 -9.73
N TYR A 232 -20.94 -0.75 -9.98
CA TYR A 232 -20.06 -1.65 -9.24
C TYR A 232 -19.53 -0.98 -7.97
N SER A 233 -19.06 -1.75 -6.99
CA SER A 233 -18.45 -1.24 -5.74
C SER A 233 -16.99 -1.68 -5.55
N TYR A 234 -16.37 -2.17 -6.63
CA TYR A 234 -15.03 -2.74 -6.67
C TYR A 234 -14.42 -2.56 -8.07
N LEU A 235 -13.12 -2.75 -8.18
CA LEU A 235 -12.36 -2.83 -9.42
C LEU A 235 -12.02 -4.29 -9.73
N THR A 236 -12.03 -4.62 -11.01
CA THR A 236 -11.60 -5.89 -11.57
C THR A 236 -10.29 -5.70 -12.34
N GLN A 237 -9.62 -6.80 -12.69
CA GLN A 237 -8.39 -6.76 -13.49
C GLN A 237 -8.60 -6.02 -14.82
N GLU A 238 -9.75 -6.19 -15.47
CA GLU A 238 -10.12 -5.53 -16.73
C GLU A 238 -10.13 -4.00 -16.63
N ASP A 239 -10.44 -3.45 -15.45
CA ASP A 239 -10.55 -2.00 -15.26
C ASP A 239 -9.17 -1.30 -15.28
N PHE A 240 -8.09 -2.07 -15.11
CA PHE A 240 -6.71 -1.56 -15.20
C PHE A 240 -6.12 -1.65 -16.62
N LYS A 241 -6.68 -2.47 -17.53
CA LYS A 241 -6.15 -2.62 -18.89
C LYS A 241 -6.04 -1.30 -19.68
N PRO A 242 -7.06 -0.40 -19.66
CA PRO A 242 -6.95 0.88 -20.35
C PRO A 242 -5.81 1.76 -19.82
N VAL A 243 -5.56 1.72 -18.50
CA VAL A 243 -4.48 2.47 -17.83
C VAL A 243 -3.12 1.95 -18.28
N LEU A 244 -2.94 0.63 -18.27
CA LEU A 244 -1.69 -0.03 -18.66
C LEU A 244 -1.39 0.16 -20.15
N LYS A 245 -2.42 0.15 -21.00
CA LYS A 245 -2.29 0.47 -22.42
C LYS A 245 -1.78 1.89 -22.65
N GLU A 246 -2.29 2.86 -21.92
CA GLU A 246 -1.84 4.25 -22.01
C GLU A 246 -0.44 4.44 -21.44
N LEU A 247 -0.12 3.76 -20.33
CA LEU A 247 1.22 3.73 -19.76
C LEU A 247 2.25 3.20 -20.77
N LEU A 248 1.98 2.05 -21.39
CA LEU A 248 2.86 1.44 -22.40
C LEU A 248 3.06 2.33 -23.63
N ALA A 249 2.04 3.12 -24.00
CA ALA A 249 2.13 4.03 -25.12
C ALA A 249 2.89 5.32 -24.82
N THR A 250 3.04 5.70 -23.55
CA THR A 250 3.49 7.07 -23.18
C THR A 250 4.69 7.12 -22.24
N HIS A 251 5.01 6.04 -21.53
CA HIS A 251 6.11 6.03 -20.58
C HIS A 251 7.47 5.79 -21.28
N PRO A 252 8.47 6.68 -21.12
CA PRO A 252 9.74 6.59 -21.84
C PRO A 252 10.50 5.30 -21.54
N GLY A 253 10.52 4.87 -20.27
CA GLY A 253 11.13 3.59 -19.86
C GLY A 253 10.45 2.32 -20.40
N LEU A 254 9.40 2.42 -21.21
CA LEU A 254 8.73 1.28 -21.87
C LEU A 254 8.69 1.41 -23.41
N GLU A 255 9.29 2.45 -23.98
CA GLU A 255 9.28 2.72 -25.43
C GLU A 255 9.83 1.53 -26.25
N PHE A 256 10.83 0.83 -25.71
CA PHE A 256 11.42 -0.34 -26.36
C PHE A 256 10.45 -1.51 -26.55
N LEU A 257 9.32 -1.55 -25.82
CA LEU A 257 8.28 -2.58 -25.99
C LEU A 257 7.29 -2.27 -27.12
N GLN A 258 7.29 -1.06 -27.70
CA GLN A 258 6.29 -0.65 -28.69
C GLN A 258 6.24 -1.58 -29.92
N GLY A 259 7.37 -2.19 -30.29
CA GLY A 259 7.49 -3.13 -31.41
C GLY A 259 7.07 -4.58 -31.09
N THR A 260 6.71 -4.91 -29.85
CA THR A 260 6.45 -6.29 -29.40
C THR A 260 5.11 -6.42 -28.66
N PRO A 261 3.97 -6.48 -29.39
CA PRO A 261 2.63 -6.51 -28.78
C PRO A 261 2.43 -7.65 -27.77
N GLU A 262 2.96 -8.83 -28.05
CA GLU A 262 2.87 -9.99 -27.13
C GLU A 262 3.53 -9.68 -25.78
N PHE A 263 4.70 -9.04 -25.78
CA PHE A 263 5.38 -8.65 -24.54
C PHE A 263 4.69 -7.49 -23.83
N GLN A 264 4.04 -6.59 -24.55
CA GLN A 264 3.21 -5.54 -23.95
C GLN A 264 2.04 -6.14 -23.18
N ASP A 265 1.34 -7.10 -23.77
CA ASP A 265 0.22 -7.78 -23.13
C ASP A 265 0.69 -8.54 -21.88
N ARG A 266 1.79 -9.30 -21.99
CA ARG A 266 2.36 -10.05 -20.85
C ARG A 266 2.85 -9.15 -19.72
N TYR A 267 3.49 -8.03 -20.05
CA TYR A 267 3.89 -7.04 -19.06
C TYR A 267 2.66 -6.45 -18.35
N ALA A 268 1.65 -6.01 -19.11
CA ALA A 268 0.43 -5.44 -18.56
C ALA A 268 -0.31 -6.41 -17.64
N GLU A 269 -0.48 -7.67 -18.07
CA GLU A 269 -1.04 -8.75 -17.25
C GLU A 269 -0.25 -8.94 -15.96
N THR A 270 1.08 -9.02 -16.04
CA THR A 270 1.94 -9.22 -14.87
C THR A 270 1.82 -8.08 -13.86
N VAL A 271 1.80 -6.82 -14.33
CA VAL A 271 1.58 -5.66 -13.45
C VAL A 271 0.22 -5.77 -12.75
N ILE A 272 -0.84 -6.12 -13.47
CA ILE A 272 -2.18 -6.28 -12.91
C ILE A 272 -2.20 -7.41 -11.86
N TYR A 273 -1.59 -8.56 -12.15
CA TYR A 273 -1.50 -9.66 -11.18
C TYR A 273 -0.74 -9.26 -9.93
N ARG A 274 0.37 -8.53 -10.06
CA ARG A 274 1.13 -7.98 -8.92
C ARG A 274 0.29 -7.01 -8.08
N ILE A 275 -0.51 -6.16 -8.72
CA ILE A 275 -1.44 -5.24 -8.04
C ILE A 275 -2.45 -6.05 -7.19
N PHE A 276 -3.10 -7.04 -7.80
CA PHE A 276 -4.11 -7.84 -7.10
C PHE A 276 -3.50 -8.71 -6.00
N TYR A 277 -2.34 -9.33 -6.24
CA TYR A 277 -1.59 -10.10 -5.25
C TYR A 277 -1.28 -9.27 -4.00
N SER A 278 -0.83 -8.03 -4.15
CA SER A 278 -0.47 -7.20 -2.99
C SER A 278 -1.67 -6.53 -2.31
N ILE A 279 -2.72 -6.15 -3.06
CA ILE A 279 -3.75 -5.22 -2.56
C ILE A 279 -5.09 -5.90 -2.31
N ASN A 280 -5.52 -6.82 -3.17
CA ASN A 280 -6.79 -7.53 -3.02
C ASN A 280 -6.64 -8.70 -2.05
N ARG A 281 -6.43 -8.37 -0.77
CA ARG A 281 -6.23 -9.32 0.34
C ARG A 281 -7.36 -10.31 0.50
N SER A 282 -8.57 -9.95 0.09
CA SER A 282 -9.71 -10.87 0.11
C SER A 282 -9.64 -11.98 -0.93
N GLY A 283 -8.72 -11.90 -1.90
CA GLY A 283 -8.48 -12.96 -2.90
C GLY A 283 -9.67 -13.25 -3.82
N ASN A 284 -10.64 -12.35 -3.90
CA ASN A 284 -11.91 -12.55 -4.59
C ASN A 284 -11.96 -11.91 -5.99
N GLY A 285 -10.85 -11.30 -6.45
CA GLY A 285 -10.78 -10.60 -7.73
C GLY A 285 -11.52 -9.26 -7.76
N HIS A 286 -12.01 -8.78 -6.61
CA HIS A 286 -12.78 -7.56 -6.46
C HIS A 286 -12.06 -6.58 -5.53
N LEU A 287 -11.18 -5.75 -6.10
CA LEU A 287 -10.39 -4.76 -5.35
C LEU A 287 -11.29 -3.61 -4.91
N THR A 288 -11.53 -3.50 -3.60
CA THR A 288 -12.41 -2.49 -3.01
C THR A 288 -11.70 -1.16 -2.77
N LEU A 289 -12.46 -0.06 -2.63
CA LEU A 289 -11.90 1.25 -2.27
C LEU A 289 -11.13 1.20 -0.95
N ARG A 290 -11.58 0.38 0.01
CA ARG A 290 -10.91 0.21 1.31
C ARG A 290 -9.54 -0.45 1.15
N GLU A 291 -9.43 -1.48 0.32
CA GLU A 291 -8.16 -2.13 0.01
C GLU A 291 -7.23 -1.16 -0.73
N LEU A 292 -7.74 -0.42 -1.72
CA LEU A 292 -6.95 0.58 -2.45
C LEU A 292 -6.37 1.66 -1.52
N LYS A 293 -7.18 2.18 -0.58
CA LYS A 293 -6.76 3.20 0.40
C LYS A 293 -5.73 2.71 1.40
N ARG A 294 -5.73 1.41 1.72
CA ARG A 294 -4.77 0.81 2.65
C ARG A 294 -3.49 0.35 1.95
N GLY A 295 -3.58 0.05 0.66
CA GLY A 295 -2.46 -0.32 -0.18
C GLY A 295 -1.57 0.88 -0.52
N ASN A 296 -0.58 0.63 -1.37
CA ASN A 296 0.42 1.61 -1.75
C ASN A 296 0.45 1.89 -3.26
N LEU A 297 -0.56 1.43 -4.01
CA LEU A 297 -0.66 1.62 -5.46
C LEU A 297 -0.70 3.08 -5.86
N VAL A 298 -1.48 3.91 -5.17
CA VAL A 298 -1.62 5.34 -5.54
C VAL A 298 -0.28 6.07 -5.45
N ALA A 299 0.51 5.77 -4.41
CA ALA A 299 1.85 6.33 -4.27
C ALA A 299 2.79 5.80 -5.37
N ALA A 300 2.75 4.51 -5.68
CA ALA A 300 3.54 3.93 -6.77
C ALA A 300 3.15 4.52 -8.14
N MET A 301 1.86 4.75 -8.37
CA MET A 301 1.33 5.38 -9.59
C MET A 301 1.79 6.83 -9.73
N GLN A 302 1.86 7.58 -8.64
CA GLN A 302 2.40 8.96 -8.65
C GLN A 302 3.89 8.96 -8.94
N GLN A 303 4.66 8.08 -8.30
CA GLN A 303 6.10 7.95 -8.55
C GLN A 303 6.37 7.57 -10.02
N LEU A 304 5.56 6.68 -10.58
CA LEU A 304 5.62 6.26 -11.98
C LEU A 304 5.37 7.39 -12.98
N ASP A 305 4.62 8.43 -12.61
CA ASP A 305 4.34 9.55 -13.53
C ASP A 305 5.51 10.55 -13.64
N GLU A 306 6.49 10.46 -12.72
CA GLU A 306 7.62 11.38 -12.61
C GLU A 306 8.98 10.70 -12.88
N GLU A 307 9.10 9.39 -12.63
CA GLU A 307 10.34 8.64 -12.86
C GLU A 307 10.40 8.06 -14.27
N GLU A 308 11.43 8.43 -15.03
CA GLU A 308 11.60 7.96 -16.41
C GLU A 308 12.12 6.52 -16.49
N ASP A 309 12.90 6.07 -15.49
CA ASP A 309 13.40 4.71 -15.40
C ASP A 309 12.38 3.80 -14.69
N ILE A 310 11.67 3.00 -15.50
CA ILE A 310 10.63 2.09 -15.04
C ILE A 310 11.13 1.10 -13.97
N ASN A 311 12.41 0.74 -13.98
CA ASN A 311 12.97 -0.27 -13.09
C ASN A 311 13.21 0.25 -11.68
N LYS A 312 13.29 1.58 -11.48
CA LYS A 312 13.30 2.16 -10.12
C LYS A 312 11.93 2.07 -9.43
N ILE A 313 10.85 1.87 -10.20
CA ILE A 313 9.51 1.65 -9.67
C ILE A 313 9.30 0.15 -9.37
N LEU A 314 10.00 -0.34 -8.35
CA LEU A 314 10.00 -1.76 -7.98
C LEU A 314 8.61 -2.30 -7.65
N ARG A 315 7.73 -1.44 -7.11
CA ARG A 315 6.35 -1.80 -6.79
C ARG A 315 5.51 -1.84 -8.05
N TYR A 316 5.01 -3.03 -8.38
CA TYR A 316 4.11 -3.31 -9.51
C TYR A 316 4.71 -3.16 -10.91
N PHE A 317 5.40 -2.05 -11.19
CA PHE A 317 5.68 -1.60 -12.55
C PHE A 317 7.08 -1.94 -13.09
N SER A 318 8.05 -2.32 -12.25
CA SER A 318 9.40 -2.68 -12.74
C SER A 318 9.36 -3.73 -13.86
N TYR A 319 9.95 -3.38 -15.00
CA TYR A 319 10.07 -4.25 -16.15
C TYR A 319 11.02 -5.42 -15.88
N GLU A 320 12.13 -5.19 -15.17
CA GLU A 320 13.05 -6.24 -14.75
C GLU A 320 12.36 -7.31 -13.91
N HIS A 321 11.50 -6.92 -12.96
CA HIS A 321 10.72 -7.88 -12.19
C HIS A 321 9.77 -8.69 -13.08
N PHE A 322 9.09 -8.04 -14.03
CA PHE A 322 8.27 -8.76 -15.02
C PHE A 322 9.13 -9.76 -15.81
N TYR A 323 10.26 -9.32 -16.34
CA TYR A 323 11.11 -10.12 -17.21
C TYR A 323 11.62 -11.38 -16.50
N VAL A 324 12.07 -11.25 -15.24
CA VAL A 324 12.49 -12.40 -14.43
C VAL A 324 11.34 -13.40 -14.22
N ILE A 325 10.15 -12.91 -13.87
CA ILE A 325 8.97 -13.77 -13.67
C ILE A 325 8.61 -14.50 -14.97
N TYR A 326 8.55 -13.77 -16.08
CA TYR A 326 8.22 -14.33 -17.38
C TYR A 326 9.24 -15.35 -17.87
N CYS A 327 10.55 -15.07 -17.72
CA CYS A 327 11.61 -16.02 -18.05
C CYS A 327 11.48 -17.31 -17.22
N LYS A 328 11.18 -17.20 -15.92
CA LYS A 328 10.99 -18.39 -15.07
C LYS A 328 9.78 -19.22 -15.46
N PHE A 329 8.69 -18.58 -15.89
CA PHE A 329 7.56 -19.30 -16.46
C PHE A 329 7.96 -20.02 -17.77
N TRP A 330 8.59 -19.28 -18.68
CA TRP A 330 8.98 -19.78 -19.99
C TRP A 330 9.99 -20.94 -19.91
N GLU A 331 10.90 -20.91 -18.93
CA GLU A 331 11.84 -22.02 -18.65
C GLU A 331 11.13 -23.33 -18.26
N LEU A 332 9.95 -23.24 -17.63
CA LEU A 332 9.17 -24.39 -17.18
C LEU A 332 8.20 -24.92 -18.24
N ASP A 333 7.59 -24.02 -19.01
CA ASP A 333 6.63 -24.29 -20.09
C ASP A 333 7.37 -24.69 -21.39
N THR A 334 7.85 -25.94 -21.42
CA THR A 334 8.69 -26.46 -22.51
C THR A 334 7.94 -26.73 -23.81
N ASP A 335 6.64 -26.97 -23.76
CA ASP A 335 5.76 -27.18 -24.91
C ASP A 335 5.06 -25.90 -25.38
N HIS A 336 5.28 -24.78 -24.67
CA HIS A 336 4.80 -23.44 -25.01
C HIS A 336 3.28 -23.39 -25.17
N ASP A 337 2.55 -24.20 -24.38
CA ASP A 337 1.08 -24.20 -24.35
C ASP A 337 0.52 -23.18 -23.35
N PHE A 338 1.43 -22.43 -22.70
CA PHE A 338 1.15 -21.39 -21.71
C PHE A 338 0.51 -21.94 -20.42
N LEU A 339 0.79 -23.20 -20.12
CA LEU A 339 0.34 -23.90 -18.94
C LEU A 339 1.51 -24.66 -18.30
N ILE A 340 1.47 -24.80 -16.98
CA ILE A 340 2.48 -25.55 -16.20
C ILE A 340 1.76 -26.68 -15.45
N ASP A 341 2.21 -27.91 -15.63
CA ASP A 341 1.78 -29.06 -14.84
C ASP A 341 2.73 -29.35 -13.65
N LYS A 342 2.46 -30.41 -12.90
CA LYS A 342 3.27 -30.78 -11.73
C LYS A 342 4.71 -31.12 -12.12
N GLU A 343 4.88 -31.81 -13.24
CA GLU A 343 6.13 -32.27 -13.81
C GLU A 343 6.99 -31.12 -14.34
N ASN A 344 6.36 -30.02 -14.77
CA ASN A 344 7.01 -28.75 -15.02
C ASN A 344 7.43 -28.10 -13.69
N LEU A 345 6.49 -27.83 -12.78
CA LEU A 345 6.76 -27.04 -11.57
C LEU A 345 7.80 -27.67 -10.64
N ILE A 346 7.90 -29.01 -10.59
CA ILE A 346 8.91 -29.69 -9.76
C ILE A 346 10.36 -29.36 -10.18
N ARG A 347 10.57 -28.82 -11.38
CA ARG A 347 11.90 -28.37 -11.87
C ARG A 347 12.23 -26.94 -11.42
N TYR A 348 11.26 -26.20 -10.89
CA TYR A 348 11.48 -24.83 -10.39
C TYR A 348 12.62 -24.78 -9.38
N GLY A 349 13.48 -23.76 -9.51
CA GLY A 349 14.59 -23.51 -8.60
C GLY A 349 15.60 -24.67 -8.52
N ASN A 350 15.82 -25.41 -9.62
CA ASN A 350 16.63 -26.64 -9.64
C ASN A 350 16.12 -27.71 -8.66
N HIS A 351 14.81 -27.99 -8.70
CA HIS A 351 14.15 -28.93 -7.80
C HIS A 351 14.21 -28.52 -6.32
N SER A 352 14.14 -27.22 -6.03
CA SER A 352 14.14 -26.71 -4.66
C SER A 352 12.84 -27.04 -3.90
N LEU A 353 11.74 -27.24 -4.63
CA LEU A 353 10.43 -27.58 -4.06
C LEU A 353 10.31 -29.08 -3.76
N THR A 354 9.78 -29.41 -2.59
CA THR A 354 9.43 -30.80 -2.28
C THR A 354 8.16 -31.22 -3.03
N TYR A 355 8.02 -32.52 -3.33
CA TYR A 355 6.81 -33.05 -3.97
C TYR A 355 5.53 -32.71 -3.21
N ARG A 356 5.58 -32.64 -1.87
CA ARG A 356 4.43 -32.27 -1.02
C ARG A 356 3.98 -30.84 -1.23
N ILE A 357 4.94 -29.93 -1.46
CA ILE A 357 4.66 -28.52 -1.75
C ILE A 357 3.99 -28.42 -3.13
N VAL A 358 4.57 -29.07 -4.14
CA VAL A 358 4.00 -29.10 -5.50
C VAL A 358 2.58 -29.69 -5.48
N ASP A 359 2.38 -30.82 -4.81
CA ASP A 359 1.05 -31.43 -4.67
C ASP A 359 0.05 -30.50 -4.00
N ARG A 360 0.46 -29.74 -2.97
CA ARG A 360 -0.42 -28.79 -2.27
C ARG A 360 -0.80 -27.61 -3.15
N VAL A 361 0.14 -27.09 -3.94
CA VAL A 361 -0.12 -26.02 -4.94
C VAL A 361 -1.14 -26.50 -5.97
N PHE A 362 -0.92 -27.68 -6.58
CA PHE A 362 -1.82 -28.24 -7.59
C PHE A 362 -3.14 -28.81 -7.03
N SER A 363 -3.20 -29.08 -5.73
CA SER A 363 -4.47 -29.32 -5.03
C SER A 363 -5.28 -28.03 -4.83
N GLN A 364 -4.72 -26.88 -5.24
CA GLN A 364 -5.36 -25.57 -5.19
C GLN A 364 -5.86 -25.23 -3.77
N VAL A 365 -5.03 -25.59 -2.77
CA VAL A 365 -5.26 -25.25 -1.37
C VAL A 365 -4.91 -23.78 -1.10
N PRO A 366 -3.75 -23.26 -1.55
CA PRO A 366 -3.41 -21.84 -1.37
C PRO A 366 -4.40 -20.89 -2.06
N ARG A 367 -4.75 -21.22 -3.30
CA ARG A 367 -5.59 -20.41 -4.18
C ARG A 367 -6.19 -21.31 -5.25
N LYS A 368 -7.43 -21.03 -5.64
CA LYS A 368 -8.05 -21.66 -6.82
C LYS A 368 -7.39 -21.15 -8.09
N PHE A 369 -7.04 -22.06 -8.99
CA PHE A 369 -6.45 -21.69 -10.26
C PHE A 369 -7.48 -20.97 -11.14
N THR A 370 -7.02 -19.99 -11.90
CA THR A 370 -7.84 -19.33 -12.93
C THR A 370 -7.77 -20.07 -14.25
N SER A 371 -6.79 -20.96 -14.43
CA SER A 371 -6.75 -21.94 -15.51
C SER A 371 -8.02 -22.79 -15.56
N MET A 372 -8.58 -22.91 -16.77
CA MET A 372 -9.74 -23.77 -17.05
C MET A 372 -9.34 -25.22 -17.36
N THR A 373 -8.04 -25.51 -17.41
CA THR A 373 -7.50 -26.83 -17.72
C THR A 373 -7.17 -27.58 -16.44
N GLU A 374 -7.79 -28.74 -16.24
CA GLU A 374 -7.60 -29.55 -15.03
C GLU A 374 -6.13 -29.96 -14.85
N GLY A 375 -5.63 -29.83 -13.62
CA GLY A 375 -4.26 -30.22 -13.27
C GLY A 375 -3.17 -29.31 -13.84
N LYS A 376 -3.52 -28.21 -14.51
CA LYS A 376 -2.57 -27.26 -15.08
C LYS A 376 -2.78 -25.85 -14.51
N MET A 377 -1.69 -25.17 -14.14
CA MET A 377 -1.71 -23.79 -13.68
C MET A 377 -1.43 -22.85 -14.87
N GLY A 378 -2.14 -21.72 -14.94
CA GLY A 378 -1.87 -20.68 -15.93
C GLY A 378 -0.79 -19.71 -15.48
N TYR A 379 -0.43 -18.76 -16.34
CA TYR A 379 0.57 -17.73 -16.02
C TYR A 379 0.18 -16.86 -14.83
N GLU A 380 -1.09 -16.46 -14.69
CA GLU A 380 -1.57 -15.73 -13.50
C GLU A 380 -1.30 -16.53 -12.22
N ASP A 381 -1.67 -17.80 -12.22
CA ASP A 381 -1.50 -18.69 -11.07
C ASP A 381 -0.01 -18.83 -10.73
N PHE A 382 0.86 -18.90 -11.75
CA PHE A 382 2.30 -18.94 -11.58
C PHE A 382 2.85 -17.64 -11.00
N VAL A 383 2.36 -16.48 -11.42
CA VAL A 383 2.76 -15.18 -10.87
C VAL A 383 2.45 -15.12 -9.36
N TYR A 384 1.30 -15.63 -8.92
CA TYR A 384 1.01 -15.72 -7.48
C TYR A 384 1.96 -16.69 -6.75
N PHE A 385 2.25 -17.84 -7.36
CA PHE A 385 3.20 -18.81 -6.83
C PHE A 385 4.60 -18.19 -6.65
N ILE A 386 5.18 -17.61 -7.71
CA ILE A 386 6.56 -17.10 -7.66
C ILE A 386 6.68 -15.90 -6.73
N LEU A 387 5.71 -14.99 -6.68
CA LEU A 387 5.72 -13.88 -5.74
C LEU A 387 5.66 -14.37 -4.27
N SER A 388 4.96 -15.49 -4.03
CA SER A 388 4.91 -16.11 -2.71
C SER A 388 6.18 -16.89 -2.38
N GLU A 389 6.81 -17.51 -3.38
CA GLU A 389 8.02 -18.30 -3.19
C GLU A 389 9.26 -17.42 -2.95
N GLU A 390 9.39 -16.31 -3.68
CA GLU A 390 10.56 -15.42 -3.61
C GLU A 390 10.58 -14.54 -2.35
N ASP A 391 9.42 -14.12 -1.83
CA ASP A 391 9.30 -13.36 -0.57
C ASP A 391 8.28 -13.99 0.39
N LYS A 392 8.77 -14.97 1.15
CA LYS A 392 8.01 -15.69 2.20
C LYS A 392 7.72 -14.85 3.44
N SER A 393 8.27 -13.64 3.55
CA SER A 393 8.02 -12.75 4.70
C SER A 393 6.80 -11.86 4.50
N SER A 394 6.35 -11.70 3.25
CA SER A 394 5.21 -10.86 2.91
C SER A 394 3.90 -11.47 3.40
N GLU A 395 2.96 -10.63 3.87
CA GLU A 395 1.62 -11.07 4.27
C GLU A 395 0.89 -11.93 3.21
N PRO A 396 0.93 -11.64 1.88
CA PRO A 396 0.25 -12.51 0.90
C PRO A 396 0.92 -13.88 0.78
N SER A 397 2.23 -13.94 0.91
CA SER A 397 2.94 -15.22 0.88
C SER A 397 2.64 -16.07 2.11
N LEU A 398 2.55 -15.46 3.29
CA LEU A 398 2.16 -16.14 4.53
C LEU A 398 0.74 -16.74 4.45
N GLU A 399 -0.18 -16.12 3.71
CA GLU A 399 -1.51 -16.68 3.46
C GLU A 399 -1.51 -17.78 2.39
N TYR A 400 -0.57 -17.72 1.44
CA TYR A 400 -0.41 -18.72 0.39
C TYR A 400 0.13 -20.05 0.93
N TRP A 401 1.11 -20.03 1.84
CA TRP A 401 1.75 -21.22 2.41
C TRP A 401 1.04 -21.78 3.65
#